data_AF-A0A9D9TR09-F1
#
_entry.id   AF-A0A9D9TR09-F1
#
_cell.length_a   1.000
_cell.length_b   1.000
_cell.length_c   1.000
_cell.angle_alpha   90.00
_cell.angle_beta   90.00
_cell.angle_gamma   90.00
#
_symmetry.space_group_name_H-M   'P 1'
#
loop_
_entity.id
_entity.type
_entity.pdbx_description
1 polymer ?
#
loop_
_entity_poly.entity_id
_entity_poly.type
_entity_poly.pdbx_seq_one_letter_code
_entity_poly.pdbx_strand_id
1 'polypeptide(L)' 'MKTQDVFIAHPNTIEQINALKAFMQALKIKFEVSKEESYNPDFVNKILESRDQAKNGKVTRVAKDNLKDLLGL' A
#
# COMPACT_ATOMS: atom_id res chain seq x y z
N MET A 1 32.10 -1.56 1.91
CA MET A 1 31.01 -1.70 0.93
C MET A 1 30.44 -0.31 0.68
N LYS A 2 30.26 0.12 -0.58
CA LYS A 2 29.54 1.37 -0.86
C LYS A 2 28.06 1.11 -0.56
N THR A 3 27.48 1.82 0.40
CA THR A 3 26.05 1.82 0.66
C THR A 3 25.32 2.40 -0.55
N GLN A 4 24.25 1.74 -0.97
CA GLN A 4 23.33 2.26 -1.98
C GLN A 4 22.31 3.15 -1.28
N ASP A 5 22.36 4.45 -1.52
CA ASP A 5 21.38 5.39 -0.98
C ASP A 5 20.18 5.44 -1.94
N VAL A 6 19.02 4.96 -1.49
CA VAL A 6 17.77 4.92 -2.27
C VAL A 6 16.80 5.96 -1.72
N PHE A 7 16.28 6.81 -2.62
CA PHE A 7 15.31 7.85 -2.28
C PHE A 7 13.93 7.48 -2.86
N ILE A 8 12.89 7.54 -2.03
CA ILE A 8 11.50 7.32 -2.42
C ILE A 8 10.74 8.63 -2.23
N ALA A 9 10.06 9.10 -3.27
CA ALA A 9 9.28 10.33 -3.26
C ALA A 9 7.79 10.02 -3.48
N HIS A 10 6.91 10.69 -2.75
CA HIS A 10 5.44 10.54 -2.82
C HIS A 10 4.78 11.83 -3.35
N PRO A 11 4.88 12.13 -4.65
CA PRO A 11 4.23 13.29 -5.24
C PRO A 11 2.70 13.13 -5.23
N ASN A 12 1.98 14.24 -4.96
CA ASN A 12 0.50 14.24 -4.86
C ASN A 12 -0.18 14.77 -6.12
N THR A 13 0.57 15.39 -7.05
CA THR A 13 0.03 15.96 -8.28
C THR A 13 0.83 15.55 -9.51
N ILE A 14 0.19 15.61 -10.68
CA ILE A 14 0.82 15.31 -11.98
C ILE A 14 1.99 16.27 -12.25
N GLU A 15 1.85 17.54 -11.86
CA GLU A 15 2.89 18.55 -12.00
C GLU A 15 4.14 18.20 -11.19
N GLN A 16 3.98 17.73 -9.94
CA GLN A 16 5.09 17.28 -9.09
C GLN A 16 5.81 16.07 -9.69
N ILE A 17 5.06 15.11 -10.25
CA ILE A 17 5.63 13.95 -10.94
C ILE A 17 6.46 14.40 -12.15
N ASN A 18 5.94 15.33 -12.95
CA ASN A 18 6.63 15.83 -14.14
C ASN A 18 7.90 16.62 -13.79
N ALA A 19 7.84 17.45 -12.75
CA ALA A 19 9.00 18.20 -12.25
C ALA A 19 10.12 17.25 -11.76
N LEU A 20 9.77 16.22 -10.98
CA LEU A 20 10.73 15.22 -10.52
C LEU A 20 11.37 14.46 -11.68
N LYS A 21 10.58 13.99 -12.65
CA LYS A 21 11.10 13.32 -13.85
C LYS A 21 12.09 14.21 -14.61
N ALA A 22 11.72 15.46 -14.86
CA ALA A 22 12.59 16.41 -15.57
C ALA A 22 13.90 16.64 -14.82
N PHE A 23 13.84 16.81 -13.50
CA PHE A 23 15.02 17.02 -12.66
C PHE A 23 15.95 15.80 -12.67
N MET A 24 15.41 14.59 -12.49
CA MET A 24 16.19 13.35 -12.50
C MET A 24 16.84 13.10 -13.88
N GLN A 25 16.12 13.39 -14.97
CA GLN A 25 16.66 13.30 -16.33
C GLN A 25 17.77 14.31 -16.58
N ALA A 26 17.60 15.58 -16.14
CA ALA A 26 18.61 16.62 -16.30
C ALA A 26 19.92 16.26 -15.59
N LEU A 27 19.82 15.59 -14.43
CA LEU A 27 20.96 15.11 -13.66
C LEU A 27 21.49 13.75 -14.12
N LYS A 28 20.89 13.14 -15.16
CA LYS A 28 21.23 11.80 -15.67
C LYS A 28 21.17 10.72 -14.59
N ILE A 29 20.28 10.88 -13.61
CA ILE A 29 20.04 9.91 -12.56
C ILE A 29 19.11 8.83 -13.11
N LYS A 30 19.47 7.56 -12.93
CA LYS A 30 18.57 6.45 -13.25
C LYS A 30 17.46 6.39 -12.20
N PHE A 31 16.22 6.28 -12.66
CA PHE A 31 15.07 6.21 -11.78
C PHE A 31 14.02 5.25 -12.34
N GLU A 32 13.20 4.76 -11.43
CA GLU A 32 12.05 3.93 -11.75
C GLU A 32 10.81 4.61 -11.17
N VAL A 33 9.74 4.66 -11.96
CA VAL A 33 8.43 5.07 -11.44
C VAL A 33 7.74 3.79 -11.02
N SER A 34 7.73 3.53 -9.71
CA SER A 34 6.93 2.46 -9.17
C SER A 34 5.47 2.74 -9.50
N LYS A 35 4.90 1.90 -10.37
CA LYS A 35 3.45 1.79 -10.56
C LYS A 35 2.90 0.82 -9.53
N GLU A 36 3.42 0.82 -8.31
CA GLU A 36 2.79 0.08 -7.23
C GLU A 36 1.34 0.52 -7.20
N GLU A 37 0.51 -0.40 -7.66
CA GLU A 37 -0.89 -0.22 -7.86
C GLU A 37 -1.42 0.29 -6.51
N SER A 38 -2.13 1.42 -6.54
CA SER A 38 -3.12 1.69 -5.50
C SER A 38 -3.75 0.35 -5.13
N TYR A 39 -3.67 -0.06 -3.86
CA TYR A 39 -4.16 -1.36 -3.40
C TYR A 39 -5.39 -1.77 -4.20
N ASN A 40 -5.40 -3.00 -4.71
CA ASN A 40 -6.48 -3.49 -5.57
C ASN A 40 -7.82 -2.93 -5.06
N PRO A 41 -8.60 -2.19 -5.87
CA PRO A 41 -9.80 -1.50 -5.39
C PRO A 41 -10.76 -2.43 -4.64
N ASP A 42 -10.86 -3.69 -5.05
CA ASP A 42 -11.68 -4.70 -4.38
C ASP A 42 -11.14 -5.05 -2.98
N PHE A 43 -9.82 -5.10 -2.82
CA PHE A 43 -9.19 -5.24 -1.51
C PHE A 43 -9.50 -4.03 -0.61
N VAL A 44 -9.36 -2.81 -1.13
CA VAL A 44 -9.70 -1.59 -0.37
C VAL A 44 -11.16 -1.60 0.06
N ASN A 45 -12.08 -1.93 -0.85
CA ASN A 45 -13.51 -2.03 -0.58
C ASN A 45 -13.82 -3.07 0.52
N LYS A 46 -13.22 -4.27 0.46
CA LYS A 46 -13.38 -5.30 1.50
C LYS A 46 -12.91 -4.83 2.88
N ILE A 47 -11.78 -4.11 2.94
CA ILE A 47 -11.26 -3.58 4.21
C ILE A 47 -12.18 -2.48 4.76
N LEU A 48 -12.69 -1.59 3.90
CA LEU A 48 -13.64 -0.56 4.32
C LEU A 48 -14.95 -1.16 4.83
N GLU A 49 -15.48 -2.18 4.14
CA GLU A 49 -16.66 -2.93 4.57
C GLU A 49 -16.42 -3.62 5.92
N SER A 50 -15.29 -4.32 6.07
CA SER A 50 -14.92 -4.98 7.33
C SER A 50 -14.84 -3.98 8.51
N ARG A 51 -14.30 -2.78 8.28
CA ARG A 51 -14.26 -1.71 9.30
C ARG A 51 -15.65 -1.23 9.68
N ASP A 52 -16.56 -1.10 8.73
CA ASP A 52 -17.95 -0.72 9.01
C ASP A 52 -18.69 -1.82 9.79
N GLN A 53 -18.55 -3.07 9.37
CA GLN A 53 -19.06 -4.24 10.10
C GLN A 53 -18.54 -4.26 11.54
N ALA A 54 -17.25 -3.97 11.75
CA ALA A 54 -16.65 -3.88 13.08
C ALA A 54 -17.25 -2.78 13.96
N LYS A 55 -17.46 -1.58 13.40
CA LYS A 55 -18.13 -0.47 14.10
C LYS A 55 -19.57 -0.81 14.47
N ASN A 56 -20.26 -1.52 13.57
CA ASN A 56 -21.64 -1.96 13.76
C ASN A 56 -21.77 -3.26 14.59
N GLY A 57 -20.67 -3.75 15.17
CA GLY A 57 -20.68 -4.95 16.03
C GLY A 57 -20.89 -6.27 15.28
N LYS A 58 -20.86 -6.27 13.94
CA LYS A 58 -20.97 -7.46 13.08
C LYS A 58 -19.61 -8.18 12.99
N VAL A 59 -19.08 -8.60 14.14
CA VAL A 59 -17.80 -9.30 14.25
C VAL A 59 -17.97 -10.67 14.87
N THR A 60 -17.20 -11.63 14.39
CA THR A 60 -17.06 -12.93 15.05
C THR A 60 -15.80 -12.89 15.90
N ARG A 61 -15.94 -13.01 17.22
CA ARG A 61 -14.81 -13.11 18.14
C ARG A 61 -14.51 -14.59 18.38
N VAL A 62 -13.26 -14.97 18.21
CA VAL A 62 -12.83 -16.37 18.35
C VAL A 62 -11.68 -16.42 19.34
N ALA A 63 -11.78 -17.31 20.32
CA ALA A 63 -10.70 -17.59 21.25
C ALA A 63 -9.53 -18.25 20.52
N LYS A 64 -8.30 -18.01 20.97
CA LYS A 64 -7.10 -18.55 20.30
C LYS A 64 -7.14 -20.08 20.18
N ASP A 65 -7.66 -20.75 21.19
CA ASP A 65 -7.77 -22.21 21.24
C ASP A 65 -8.72 -22.77 20.16
N ASN A 66 -9.70 -21.97 19.73
CA ASN A 66 -10.72 -22.36 18.73
C ASN A 66 -10.36 -21.91 17.30
N LEU A 67 -9.18 -21.31 17.10
CA LEU A 67 -8.80 -20.75 15.81
C LEU A 67 -8.63 -21.83 14.73
N LYS A 68 -8.12 -23.02 15.09
CA LYS A 68 -7.92 -24.13 14.15
C LYS A 68 -9.24 -24.65 13.61
N ASP A 69 -10.20 -24.89 14.50
CA ASP A 69 -11.54 -25.35 14.14
C ASP A 69 -12.27 -24.36 13.24
N LEU A 70 -12.15 -23.05 13.54
CA LEU A 70 -12.73 -21.99 12.70
C LEU A 70 -12.16 -21.99 11.28
N LEU A 71 -10.85 -22.21 11.15
CA LEU A 71 -10.15 -22.21 9.87
C LEU A 71 -10.25 -23.54 9.12
N GLY A 72 -10.84 -24.58 9.74
CA GLY A 72 -10.94 -25.92 9.17
C GLY A 72 -9.58 -26.60 8.98
N LEU A 73 -8.63 -26.34 9.90
CA LEU A 73 -7.25 -26.81 9.86
C LEU A 73 -6.98 -27.95 10.85
#